data_AF-A0A961CTW8-F1
#
_entry.id   AF-A0A961CTW8-F1
#
_cell.length_a   1.000
_cell.length_b   1.000
_cell.length_c   1.000
_cell.angle_alpha   90.00
_cell.angle_beta   90.00
_cell.angle_gamma   90.00
#
_symmetry.space_group_name_H-M   'P 1'
#
loop_
_entity.id
_entity.type
_entity.pdbx_description
1 polymer ?
#
loop_
_entity_poly.entity_id
_entity_poly.type
_entity_poly.pdbx_seq_one_letter_code
_entity_poly.pdbx_strand_id
1 'polypeptide(L)'
;MTIAPDLRAVSTDADEVDLLDLDRWAAEGPPHDWFARKRAESPVWRHPGPDGTRGFWVVSDHEHVTALGRCPHVMSSDEDNGGIVGLGPGDELQAAFDASNAELAAIGLHDNDAKMLLSLDPPEHTQNRKVLNREFTPGAIGSLEPAVRELAGTLLDAVDRARG
;
A
#
# COMPACT_ATOMS: atom_id res chain seq x y z
N MET A 1 -24.10 5.75 14.71
CA MET A 1 -24.54 6.17 13.36
C MET A 1 -23.70 5.37 12.38
N THR A 2 -24.22 4.22 11.93
CA THR A 2 -23.52 3.30 11.04
C THR A 2 -23.72 3.81 9.62
N ILE A 3 -22.67 4.37 9.02
CA ILE A 3 -22.67 4.64 7.58
C ILE A 3 -22.37 3.30 6.91
N ALA A 4 -23.42 2.62 6.44
CA ALA A 4 -23.26 1.55 5.47
C ALA A 4 -23.27 2.21 4.08
N PRO A 5 -22.13 2.25 3.36
CA PRO A 5 -22.13 2.81 2.01
C PRO A 5 -23.02 1.95 1.10
N ASP A 6 -23.85 2.60 0.29
CA ASP A 6 -24.67 1.92 -0.72
C ASP A 6 -23.77 1.44 -1.86
N LEU A 7 -23.52 0.13 -1.90
CA LEU A 7 -22.60 -0.53 -2.83
C LEU A 7 -23.23 -0.88 -4.19
N ARG A 8 -24.28 -0.18 -4.63
CA ARG A 8 -25.00 -0.50 -5.88
C ARG A 8 -24.86 0.58 -6.95
N ALA A 9 -23.75 0.54 -7.70
CA ALA A 9 -23.70 0.96 -9.09
C ALA A 9 -22.50 0.30 -9.79
N VAL A 10 -22.75 -0.38 -10.92
CA VAL A 10 -21.70 -0.85 -11.85
C VAL A 10 -22.10 -0.35 -13.23
N SER A 11 -21.26 0.48 -13.83
CA SER A 11 -21.35 0.93 -15.22
C SER A 11 -20.05 0.53 -15.91
N THR A 12 -20.19 -0.19 -17.02
CA THR A 12 -19.10 -0.65 -17.92
C THR A 12 -19.23 0.12 -19.22
N ASP A 13 -18.28 0.99 -19.54
CA ASP A 13 -18.18 1.67 -20.83
C ASP A 13 -16.71 2.05 -21.10
N ALA A 14 -16.32 2.15 -22.37
CA ALA A 14 -14.94 2.27 -22.86
C ALA A 14 -14.18 3.59 -22.50
N ASP A 15 -14.75 4.41 -21.61
CA ASP A 15 -14.14 5.53 -20.86
C ASP A 15 -13.48 5.06 -19.54
N GLU A 16 -13.20 3.76 -19.45
CA GLU A 16 -12.92 3.02 -18.23
C GLU A 16 -11.56 3.39 -17.63
N VAL A 17 -11.58 3.72 -16.34
CA VAL A 17 -10.36 3.94 -15.54
C VAL A 17 -9.74 2.57 -15.27
N ASP A 18 -8.66 2.24 -15.98
CA ASP A 18 -7.92 0.98 -15.79
C ASP A 18 -6.66 1.18 -14.93
N LEU A 19 -6.81 1.01 -13.62
CA LEU A 19 -5.73 1.10 -12.64
C LEU A 19 -4.71 -0.05 -12.73
N LEU A 20 -4.98 -1.09 -13.52
CA LEU A 20 -4.09 -2.23 -13.72
C LEU A 20 -3.20 -2.11 -14.96
N ASP A 21 -3.36 -1.05 -15.78
CA ASP A 21 -2.43 -0.71 -16.86
C ASP A 21 -1.11 -0.14 -16.29
N LEU A 22 -0.25 -1.03 -15.80
CA LEU A 22 1.04 -0.67 -15.20
C LEU A 22 2.02 -0.01 -16.18
N ASP A 23 1.89 -0.28 -17.48
CA ASP A 23 2.70 0.37 -18.52
C ASP A 23 2.38 1.86 -18.59
N ARG A 24 1.10 2.24 -18.50
CA ARG A 24 0.71 3.64 -18.39
C ARG A 24 1.28 4.31 -17.13
N TRP A 25 1.22 3.65 -15.96
CA TRP A 25 1.81 4.19 -14.74
C TRP A 25 3.31 4.44 -14.89
N ALA A 26 4.02 3.53 -15.55
CA ALA A 26 5.46 3.64 -15.79
C ALA A 26 5.80 4.76 -16.79
N ALA A 27 4.98 4.92 -17.83
CA ALA A 27 5.21 5.90 -18.89
C ALA A 27 4.80 7.34 -18.50
N GLU A 28 3.66 7.49 -17.83
CA GLU A 28 2.99 8.78 -17.59
C GLU A 28 2.97 9.20 -16.12
N GLY A 29 3.30 8.28 -15.20
CA GLY A 29 3.19 8.51 -13.75
C GLY A 29 1.76 8.35 -13.22
N PRO A 30 1.51 8.78 -11.97
CA PRO A 30 0.20 8.62 -11.33
C PRO A 30 -0.93 9.37 -12.06
N PRO A 31 -2.06 8.72 -12.36
CA PRO A 31 -3.12 9.33 -13.16
C PRO A 31 -4.08 10.19 -12.34
N HIS A 32 -3.59 11.37 -11.97
CA HIS A 32 -4.31 12.29 -11.10
C HIS A 32 -5.65 12.76 -11.69
N ASP A 33 -5.76 12.84 -13.01
CA ASP A 33 -6.97 13.21 -13.76
C ASP A 33 -8.08 12.17 -13.57
N TRP A 34 -7.75 10.89 -13.64
CA TRP A 34 -8.69 9.79 -13.40
C TRP A 34 -9.26 9.85 -11.99
N PHE A 35 -8.39 10.02 -10.99
CA PHE A 35 -8.82 10.14 -9.60
C PHE A 35 -9.63 11.41 -9.35
N ALA A 36 -9.30 12.54 -10.01
CA ALA A 36 -10.07 13.77 -9.89
C ALA A 36 -11.49 13.62 -10.45
N ARG A 37 -11.61 12.99 -11.63
CA ARG A 37 -12.90 12.67 -12.24
C ARG A 37 -13.72 11.73 -11.38
N LYS A 38 -13.13 10.60 -10.93
CA LYS A 38 -13.84 9.64 -10.06
C LYS A 38 -14.27 10.26 -8.75
N ARG A 39 -13.45 11.10 -8.10
CA ARG A 39 -13.88 11.83 -6.90
C ARG A 39 -15.11 12.72 -7.13
N ALA A 40 -15.24 13.32 -8.31
CA ALA A 40 -16.36 14.19 -8.65
C ALA A 40 -17.64 13.40 -9.00
N GLU A 41 -17.50 12.25 -9.64
CA GLU A 41 -18.63 11.47 -10.18
C GLU A 41 -19.08 10.32 -9.27
N SER A 42 -18.13 9.52 -8.79
CA SER A 42 -18.35 8.30 -8.03
C SER A 42 -17.07 7.96 -7.26
N PRO A 43 -16.87 8.53 -6.06
CA PRO A 43 -15.60 8.44 -5.35
C PRO A 43 -15.31 7.04 -4.81
N VAL A 44 -16.36 6.20 -4.72
CA VAL A 44 -16.32 4.78 -4.41
C VAL A 44 -16.92 4.01 -5.59
N TRP A 45 -16.11 3.19 -6.26
CA TRP A 45 -16.57 2.39 -7.40
C TRP A 45 -15.89 1.02 -7.42
N ARG A 46 -16.44 0.10 -8.22
CA ARG A 46 -15.84 -1.21 -8.45
C ARG A 46 -15.02 -1.18 -9.72
N HIS A 47 -13.73 -1.45 -9.62
CA HIS A 47 -12.85 -1.69 -10.74
C HIS A 47 -12.97 -3.17 -11.15
N PRO A 48 -13.12 -3.51 -12.44
CA PRO A 48 -13.15 -4.90 -12.89
C PRO A 48 -11.79 -5.60 -12.68
N GLY A 49 -11.79 -6.93 -12.57
CA GLY A 49 -10.55 -7.70 -12.62
C GLY A 49 -10.21 -8.05 -14.07
N PRO A 50 -8.93 -8.30 -14.40
CA PRO A 50 -8.54 -8.77 -15.72
C PRO A 50 -9.19 -10.13 -16.01
N ASP A 51 -9.51 -10.40 -17.28
CA ASP A 51 -10.01 -11.70 -17.75
C ASP A 51 -11.19 -12.30 -16.95
N GLY A 52 -12.07 -11.44 -16.44
CA GLY A 52 -13.25 -11.86 -15.68
C GLY A 52 -12.94 -12.31 -14.24
N THR A 53 -11.71 -12.09 -13.76
CA THR A 53 -11.36 -12.28 -12.35
C THR A 53 -12.13 -11.31 -11.44
N ARG A 54 -12.09 -11.58 -10.14
CA ARG A 54 -12.69 -10.70 -9.14
C ARG A 54 -12.00 -9.33 -9.19
N GLY A 55 -12.75 -8.30 -9.54
CA GLY A 55 -12.32 -6.92 -9.40
C GLY A 55 -12.25 -6.47 -7.95
N PHE A 56 -11.88 -5.21 -7.74
CA PHE A 56 -11.69 -4.61 -6.41
C PHE A 56 -12.48 -3.31 -6.27
N TRP A 57 -12.76 -2.93 -5.02
CA TRP A 57 -13.34 -1.63 -4.72
C TRP A 57 -12.24 -0.58 -4.69
N VAL A 58 -12.50 0.57 -5.30
CA VAL A 58 -11.62 1.74 -5.24
C VAL A 58 -12.30 2.82 -4.43
N VAL A 59 -11.54 3.41 -3.51
CA VAL A 59 -11.96 4.53 -2.67
C VAL A 59 -10.97 5.66 -2.90
N SER A 60 -11.43 6.76 -3.51
CA SER A 60 -10.54 7.81 -4.05
C SER A 60 -10.60 9.15 -3.32
N ASP A 61 -11.55 9.33 -2.41
CA ASP A 61 -11.68 10.53 -1.59
C ASP A 61 -11.07 10.35 -0.19
N HIS A 62 -10.69 11.47 0.41
CA HIS A 62 -10.02 11.50 1.70
C HIS A 62 -10.92 11.05 2.87
N GLU A 63 -12.22 11.38 2.81
CA GLU A 63 -13.15 11.09 3.90
C GLU A 63 -13.29 9.58 4.10
N HIS A 64 -13.60 8.85 3.03
CA HIS A 64 -13.76 7.41 3.08
C HIS A 64 -12.44 6.68 3.36
N VAL A 65 -11.32 7.09 2.75
CA VAL A 65 -9.99 6.49 3.05
C VAL A 65 -9.66 6.61 4.53
N THR A 66 -9.87 7.80 5.13
CA THR A 66 -9.60 8.03 6.55
C THR A 66 -10.53 7.24 7.45
N ALA A 67 -11.82 7.14 7.10
CA ALA A 67 -12.80 6.38 7.86
C ALA A 67 -12.46 4.88 7.85
N LEU A 68 -12.18 4.32 6.68
CA LEU A 68 -11.86 2.90 6.50
C LEU A 68 -10.54 2.52 7.16
N GLY A 69 -9.50 3.36 7.06
CA GLY A 69 -8.20 3.13 7.71
C GLY A 69 -8.25 3.11 9.24
N ARG A 70 -9.38 3.47 9.86
CA ARG A 70 -9.61 3.39 11.31
C ARG A 70 -10.47 2.20 11.72
N CYS A 71 -10.90 1.37 10.77
CA CYS A 71 -11.80 0.25 11.01
C CYS A 71 -11.13 -1.09 10.67
N PRO A 72 -10.08 -1.52 11.40
CA PRO A 72 -9.37 -2.77 11.10
C PRO A 72 -10.24 -4.02 11.24
N HIS A 73 -11.34 -3.93 11.98
CA HIS A 73 -12.35 -5.00 12.09
C HIS A 73 -13.28 -5.13 10.86
N VAL A 74 -13.24 -4.14 9.95
CA VAL A 74 -13.97 -4.14 8.67
C VAL A 74 -12.99 -4.29 7.51
N MET A 75 -11.86 -3.57 7.58
CA MET A 75 -10.78 -3.59 6.59
C MET A 75 -9.56 -4.28 7.22
N SER A 76 -9.55 -5.61 7.13
CA SER A 76 -8.45 -6.44 7.60
C SER A 76 -7.18 -6.15 6.80
N SER A 77 -6.03 -6.12 7.49
CA SER A 77 -4.71 -6.15 6.85
C SER A 77 -3.99 -7.49 7.07
N ASP A 78 -4.67 -8.46 7.70
CA ASP A 78 -4.11 -9.77 7.96
C ASP A 78 -3.80 -10.51 6.65
N GLU A 79 -2.58 -11.01 6.52
CA GLU A 79 -2.18 -11.82 5.36
C GLU A 79 -3.04 -13.07 5.16
N ASP A 80 -3.59 -13.67 6.22
CA ASP A 80 -4.49 -14.82 6.12
C ASP A 80 -5.82 -14.45 5.43
N ASN A 81 -6.18 -13.16 5.48
CA ASN A 81 -7.36 -12.61 4.81
C ASN A 81 -7.04 -12.01 3.43
N GLY A 82 -5.80 -12.16 2.95
CA GLY A 82 -5.32 -11.65 1.67
C GLY A 82 -4.38 -10.45 1.77
N GLY A 83 -4.18 -9.90 2.98
CA GLY A 83 -3.12 -8.93 3.27
C GLY A 83 -3.19 -7.60 2.51
N ILE A 84 -2.04 -6.93 2.44
CA ILE A 84 -1.83 -5.70 1.69
C ILE A 84 -1.10 -6.06 0.39
N VAL A 85 -1.78 -5.85 -0.73
CA VAL A 85 -1.28 -6.23 -2.06
C VAL A 85 -1.03 -4.99 -2.92
N GLY A 86 -0.04 -5.09 -3.82
CA GLY A 86 0.18 -4.11 -4.87
C GLY A 86 -0.90 -4.18 -5.95
N LEU A 87 -0.97 -3.14 -6.79
CA LEU A 87 -1.78 -3.16 -8.01
C LEU A 87 -1.03 -3.97 -9.09
N GLY A 88 -1.69 -4.96 -9.66
CA GLY A 88 -1.15 -5.78 -10.74
C GLY A 88 -2.00 -7.02 -11.00
N PRO A 89 -1.69 -7.81 -12.05
CA PRO A 89 -2.28 -9.14 -12.24
C PRO A 89 -1.95 -9.98 -11.01
N GLY A 90 -2.96 -10.21 -10.16
CA GLY A 90 -2.77 -10.68 -8.79
C GLY A 90 -1.97 -11.98 -8.68
N ASP A 91 -2.07 -12.88 -9.66
CA ASP A 91 -1.40 -14.18 -9.61
C ASP A 91 0.12 -14.07 -9.87
N GLU A 92 0.56 -13.20 -10.78
CA GLU A 92 1.99 -13.05 -11.11
C GLU A 92 2.74 -12.28 -10.03
N LEU A 93 2.15 -11.20 -9.52
CA LEU A 93 2.76 -10.42 -8.45
C LEU A 93 2.84 -11.24 -7.16
N GLN A 94 1.78 -11.98 -6.83
CA GLN A 94 1.79 -12.86 -5.66
C GLN A 94 2.84 -13.97 -5.80
N ALA A 95 2.94 -14.62 -6.97
CA ALA A 95 3.96 -15.64 -7.21
C ALA A 95 5.40 -15.10 -7.08
N ALA A 96 5.65 -13.87 -7.53
CA ALA A 96 6.95 -13.21 -7.38
C ALA A 96 7.27 -12.91 -5.90
N PHE A 97 6.28 -12.43 -5.14
CA PHE A 97 6.42 -12.23 -3.70
C PHE A 97 6.66 -13.54 -2.95
N ASP A 98 5.90 -14.59 -3.25
CA ASP A 98 6.03 -15.91 -2.62
C ASP A 98 7.41 -16.52 -2.90
N ALA A 99 7.90 -16.39 -4.13
CA ALA A 99 9.24 -16.85 -4.50
C ALA A 99 10.33 -16.08 -3.73
N SER A 100 10.22 -14.75 -3.64
CA SER A 100 11.18 -13.94 -2.88
C SER A 100 11.16 -14.28 -1.38
N ASN A 101 9.99 -14.49 -0.80
CA ASN A 101 9.86 -14.89 0.60
C ASN A 101 10.45 -16.29 0.85
N ALA A 102 10.24 -17.23 -0.06
CA ALA A 102 10.83 -18.56 0.02
C ALA A 102 12.36 -18.51 -0.03
N GLU A 103 12.94 -17.65 -0.87
CA GLU A 103 14.39 -17.42 -0.92
C GLU A 103 14.92 -16.80 0.38
N LEU A 104 14.26 -15.78 0.91
CA LEU A 104 14.63 -15.16 2.19
C LEU A 104 14.51 -16.16 3.35
N ALA A 105 13.52 -17.05 3.31
CA ALA A 105 13.33 -18.09 4.32
C ALA A 105 14.43 -19.15 4.26
N ALA A 106 14.85 -19.54 3.06
CA ALA A 106 15.96 -20.48 2.86
C ALA A 106 17.29 -19.98 3.46
N ILE A 107 17.47 -18.65 3.57
CA ILE A 107 18.65 -18.02 4.19
C ILE A 107 18.40 -17.54 5.63
N GLY A 108 17.27 -17.89 6.24
CA GLY A 108 16.93 -17.56 7.63
C GLY A 108 16.64 -16.08 7.89
N LEU A 109 16.39 -15.29 6.83
CA LEU A 109 16.00 -13.88 6.92
C LEU A 109 14.48 -13.69 6.88
N HIS A 110 13.73 -14.76 6.66
CA HIS A 110 12.27 -14.78 6.73
C HIS A 110 11.83 -16.03 7.50
N ASP A 111 11.20 -15.84 8.66
CA ASP A 111 10.50 -16.95 9.33
C ASP A 111 9.09 -16.99 8.72
N ASN A 112 8.76 -18.08 8.03
CA ASN A 112 7.45 -18.22 7.37
C ASN A 112 6.28 -18.22 8.37
N ASP A 113 6.55 -18.41 9.66
CA ASP A 113 5.53 -18.35 10.72
C ASP A 113 5.40 -16.94 11.34
N ALA A 114 6.29 -15.99 11.02
CA ALA A 114 6.31 -14.66 11.63
C ALA A 114 5.82 -13.58 10.67
N LYS A 115 4.56 -13.16 10.85
CA LYS A 115 3.95 -12.07 10.08
C LYS A 115 4.64 -10.73 10.35
N MET A 116 4.80 -9.92 9.30
CA MET A 116 5.22 -8.53 9.44
C MET A 116 4.15 -7.71 10.19
N LEU A 117 4.55 -6.67 10.91
CA LEU A 117 3.59 -5.82 11.65
C LEU A 117 2.49 -5.25 10.76
N LEU A 118 2.81 -4.88 9.50
CA LEU A 118 1.81 -4.33 8.58
C LEU A 118 0.75 -5.37 8.17
N SER A 119 1.07 -6.66 8.26
CA SER A 119 0.25 -7.80 7.83
C SER A 119 -0.53 -8.43 8.98
N LEU A 120 -0.77 -7.67 10.06
CA LEU A 120 -1.44 -8.14 11.27
C LEU A 120 -2.68 -7.29 11.56
N ASP A 121 -3.71 -7.95 12.08
CA ASP A 121 -4.86 -7.29 12.71
C ASP A 121 -4.72 -7.25 14.24
N PRO A 122 -5.53 -6.42 14.95
CA PRO A 122 -5.68 -6.54 16.39
C PRO A 122 -6.19 -7.94 16.81
N PRO A 123 -5.73 -8.49 17.95
CA PRO A 123 -4.96 -7.81 18.99
C PRO A 123 -3.43 -7.83 18.79
N GLU A 124 -2.91 -8.69 17.92
CA GLU A 124 -1.47 -8.93 17.74
C GLU A 124 -0.75 -7.69 17.22
N HIS A 125 -1.31 -7.04 16.20
CA HIS A 125 -0.80 -5.75 15.70
C HIS A 125 -0.68 -4.72 16.84
N THR A 126 -1.70 -4.61 17.69
CA THR A 126 -1.73 -3.63 18.79
C THR A 126 -0.62 -3.91 19.82
N GLN A 127 -0.37 -5.18 20.13
CA GLN A 127 0.66 -5.59 21.07
C GLN A 127 2.06 -5.32 20.51
N ASN A 128 2.31 -5.76 19.27
CA ASN A 128 3.60 -5.61 18.60
C ASN A 128 3.95 -4.13 18.37
N ARG A 129 2.97 -3.33 17.90
CA ARG A 129 3.16 -1.88 17.70
C ARG A 129 3.50 -1.15 19.00
N LYS A 130 2.93 -1.58 20.14
CA LYS A 130 3.21 -0.98 21.46
C LYS A 130 4.68 -1.12 21.87
N VAL A 131 5.34 -2.21 21.50
CA VAL A 131 6.77 -2.42 21.77
C VAL A 131 7.61 -1.43 20.96
N LEU A 132 7.29 -1.27 19.67
CA LEU A 132 8.07 -0.43 18.75
C LEU A 132 7.87 1.07 18.96
N ASN A 133 6.72 1.52 19.45
CA ASN A 133 6.39 2.96 19.59
C ASN A 133 7.44 3.78 20.36
N ARG A 134 8.25 3.16 21.23
CA ARG A 134 9.32 3.84 21.99
C ARG A 134 10.45 4.35 21.09
N GLU A 135 10.73 3.62 20.02
CA GLU A 135 11.77 3.97 19.03
C GLU A 135 11.33 5.11 18.10
N PHE A 136 10.02 5.40 18.05
CA PHE A 136 9.44 6.45 17.20
C PHE A 136 9.00 7.69 17.98
N THR A 137 9.54 7.89 19.19
CA THR A 137 9.31 9.15 19.92
C THR A 137 10.05 10.32 19.27
N PRO A 138 9.58 11.58 19.43
CA PRO A 138 10.27 12.75 18.87
C PRO A 138 11.76 12.83 19.24
N GLY A 139 12.11 12.43 20.47
CA GLY A 139 13.50 12.39 20.93
C GLY A 139 14.32 11.28 20.28
N ALA A 140 13.76 10.06 20.16
CA ALA A 140 14.44 8.94 19.51
C ALA A 140 14.72 9.26 18.02
N ILE A 141 13.70 9.75 17.30
CA ILE A 141 13.84 10.18 15.90
C ILE A 141 14.81 11.37 15.77
N GLY A 142 14.73 12.36 16.66
CA GLY A 142 15.63 13.52 16.66
C GLY A 142 17.10 13.15 16.85
N SER A 143 17.39 12.06 17.58
CA SER A 143 18.77 11.60 17.77
C SER A 143 19.43 11.07 16.48
N LEU A 144 18.63 10.69 15.47
CA LEU A 144 19.12 10.25 14.17
C LEU A 144 19.55 11.42 13.26
N GLU A 145 19.13 12.65 13.57
CA GLU A 145 19.36 13.82 12.70
C GLU A 145 20.85 14.03 12.33
N PRO A 146 21.82 14.00 13.28
CA PRO A 146 23.21 14.25 12.93
C PRO A 146 23.77 13.23 11.93
N ALA A 147 23.48 11.94 12.14
CA ALA A 147 23.94 10.87 11.27
C ALA A 147 23.30 10.94 9.87
N VAL A 148 21.99 11.21 9.80
CA VAL A 148 21.29 11.39 8.52
C VAL A 148 21.83 12.59 7.77
N ARG A 149 22.09 13.71 8.47
CA ARG A 149 22.63 14.93 7.87
C ARG A 149 24.04 14.72 7.30
N GLU A 150 24.90 14.03 8.04
CA GLU A 150 26.25 13.68 7.59
C GLU A 150 26.22 12.77 6.36
N LEU A 151 25.39 11.71 6.39
CA LEU A 151 25.24 10.79 5.27
C LEU A 151 24.73 11.52 4.02
N ALA A 152 23.66 12.31 4.17
CA ALA A 152 23.09 13.07 3.07
C ALA A 152 24.11 14.06 2.48
N GLY A 153 24.84 14.78 3.33
CA GLY A 153 25.90 15.70 2.88
C GLY A 153 27.00 14.96 2.10
N THR A 154 27.47 13.82 2.62
CA THR A 154 28.49 13.00 1.96
C THR A 154 28.05 12.54 0.57
N LEU A 155 26.80 12.10 0.44
CA LEU A 155 26.22 11.65 -0.83
C LEU A 155 26.07 12.81 -1.82
N LEU A 156 25.62 13.98 -1.35
CA LEU A 156 25.49 15.17 -2.20
C LEU A 156 26.84 15.67 -2.69
N ASP A 157 27.84 15.76 -1.80
CA ASP A 157 29.19 16.16 -2.16
C ASP A 157 29.82 15.21 -3.20
N ALA A 158 29.51 13.91 -3.12
CA ALA A 158 29.99 12.93 -4.09
C ALA A 158 29.38 13.14 -5.47
N VAL A 159 28.09 13.50 -5.55
CA VAL A 159 27.42 13.84 -6.81
C VAL A 159 28.03 15.10 -7.41
N ASP A 160 28.27 16.14 -6.60
CA ASP A 160 28.86 17.40 -7.09
C ASP A 160 30.27 17.19 -7.64
N ARG A 161 31.11 16.38 -6.97
CA ARG A 161 32.43 16.02 -7.48
C ARG A 161 32.40 15.22 -8.78
N ALA A 162 31.38 14.38 -9.00
CA ALA A 162 31.25 13.58 -10.22
C ALA A 162 30.75 14.39 -11.43
N ARG A 163 30.19 15.58 -11.20
CA ARG A 163 29.65 16.47 -12.24
C ARG A 163 30.60 17.62 -12.64
N GLY A 164 31.62 17.91 -11.83
CA GLY A 164 32.70 18.87 -12.13
C GLY A 164 33.85 18.24 -12.88
#